data_AF-A0A7W0KD94-F1
#
_entry.id   AF-A0A7W0KD94-F1
#
_cell.length_a   1.000
_cell.length_b   1.000
_cell.length_c   1.000
_cell.angle_alpha   90.00
_cell.angle_beta   90.00
_cell.angle_gamma   90.00
#
_symmetry.space_group_name_H-M   'P 1'
#
loop_
_entity.id
_entity.type
_entity.pdbx_description
1 polymer ?
#
loop_
_entity_poly.entity_id
_entity_poly.type
_entity_poly.pdbx_seq_one_letter_code
_entity_poly.pdbx_strand_id
1 'polypeptide(L)'
;MSAALGELDDGSASAAAWAALARVLMIAVFAQSIFAGIFLSGEGWGRTVHRITAFGLVAMTLAAGIVALAALARTDVGRRFALRLVAFGLGLVVQMVLGMLSAGGERLLWLHIPLGVALVGAAAGLEGAARTLRR
;
A
#
# COMPACT_ATOMS: atom_id res chain seq x y z
N MET A 1 -32.99 3.60 -25.49
CA MET A 1 -32.27 2.33 -25.22
C MET A 1 -30.74 2.51 -25.17
N SER A 2 -30.22 3.70 -24.80
CA SER A 2 -28.78 4.01 -24.79
C SER A 2 -28.20 4.33 -23.40
N ALA A 3 -29.05 4.45 -22.36
CA ALA A 3 -28.61 4.81 -21.00
C ALA A 3 -28.24 3.58 -20.13
N ALA A 4 -28.73 2.39 -20.48
CA ALA A 4 -28.53 1.17 -19.69
C ALA A 4 -27.21 0.43 -19.98
N LEU A 5 -26.42 0.89 -20.97
CA LEU A 5 -25.13 0.29 -21.32
C LEU A 5 -23.93 1.03 -20.71
N GLY A 6 -24.13 2.22 -20.12
CA GLY A 6 -23.07 2.99 -19.47
C GLY A 6 -22.76 2.53 -18.03
N GLU A 7 -23.77 2.09 -17.28
CA GLU A 7 -23.59 1.71 -15.86
C GLU A 7 -22.92 0.34 -15.66
N LEU A 8 -22.92 -0.53 -16.68
CA LEU A 8 -22.42 -1.91 -16.53
C LEU A 8 -20.89 -2.01 -16.71
N ASP A 9 -20.24 -1.02 -17.32
CA ASP A 9 -18.79 -1.04 -17.57
C ASP A 9 -18.00 -0.34 -16.44
N ASP A 10 -18.54 0.75 -15.87
CA ASP A 10 -17.89 1.57 -14.85
C ASP A 10 -17.58 0.80 -13.55
N GLY A 11 -18.48 -0.10 -13.13
CA GLY A 11 -18.32 -0.86 -11.89
C GLY A 11 -17.22 -1.92 -11.97
N SER A 12 -17.11 -2.63 -13.10
CA SER A 12 -16.14 -3.72 -13.29
C SER A 12 -14.72 -3.18 -13.55
N ALA A 13 -14.61 -2.10 -14.32
CA ALA A 13 -13.37 -1.39 -14.58
C ALA A 13 -12.81 -0.78 -13.28
N SER A 14 -13.67 -0.22 -12.41
CA SER A 14 -13.29 0.28 -11.09
C SER A 14 -12.76 -0.83 -10.18
N ALA A 15 -13.44 -1.98 -10.09
CA ALA A 15 -13.00 -3.11 -9.27
C ALA A 15 -11.66 -3.71 -9.76
N ALA A 16 -11.45 -3.78 -11.08
CA ALA A 16 -10.18 -4.21 -11.66
C ALA A 16 -9.05 -3.22 -11.34
N ALA A 17 -9.31 -1.91 -11.38
CA ALA A 17 -8.34 -0.88 -11.02
C ALA A 17 -7.90 -0.99 -9.54
N TRP A 18 -8.84 -1.22 -8.62
CA TRP A 18 -8.50 -1.44 -7.20
C TRP A 18 -7.67 -2.70 -6.97
N ALA A 19 -7.95 -3.78 -7.71
CA ALA A 19 -7.15 -5.00 -7.66
C ALA A 19 -5.74 -4.79 -8.22
N ALA A 20 -5.62 -4.08 -9.35
CA ALA A 20 -4.33 -3.71 -9.93
C ALA A 20 -3.51 -2.84 -8.97
N LEU A 21 -4.13 -1.82 -8.36
CA LEU A 21 -3.52 -0.97 -7.35
C LEU A 21 -3.00 -1.80 -6.17
N ALA A 22 -3.84 -2.66 -5.58
CA ALA A 22 -3.44 -3.47 -4.42
C ALA A 22 -2.24 -4.38 -4.76
N ARG A 23 -2.20 -4.93 -5.97
CA ARG A 23 -1.07 -5.73 -6.46
C ARG A 23 0.20 -4.89 -6.62
N VAL A 24 0.10 -3.69 -7.19
CA VAL A 24 1.23 -2.76 -7.31
C VAL A 24 1.76 -2.38 -5.93
N LEU A 25 0.88 -2.06 -4.97
CA LEU A 25 1.27 -1.75 -3.60
C LEU A 25 2.01 -2.93 -2.95
N MET A 26 1.50 -4.16 -3.09
CA MET A 26 2.18 -5.35 -2.58
C MET A 26 3.60 -5.51 -3.15
N ILE A 27 3.74 -5.40 -4.47
CA ILE A 27 5.05 -5.49 -5.14
C ILE A 27 5.98 -4.37 -4.64
N ALA A 28 5.48 -3.14 -4.54
CA ALA A 28 6.25 -1.98 -4.10
C ALA A 28 6.72 -2.10 -2.64
N VAL A 29 5.87 -2.62 -1.74
CA VAL A 29 6.22 -2.89 -0.34
C VAL A 29 7.28 -3.98 -0.26
N PHE A 30 7.12 -5.06 -1.02
CA PHE A 30 8.12 -6.13 -1.08
C PHE A 30 9.47 -5.60 -1.60
N ALA A 31 9.47 -4.79 -2.65
CA ALA A 31 10.67 -4.19 -3.21
C ALA A 31 11.45 -3.32 -2.21
N GLN A 32 10.79 -2.77 -1.17
CA GLN A 32 11.49 -2.04 -0.11
C GLN A 32 12.54 -2.90 0.61
N SER A 33 12.29 -4.21 0.77
CA SER A 33 13.26 -5.13 1.38
C SER A 33 14.50 -5.33 0.52
N ILE A 34 14.35 -5.34 -0.81
CA ILE A 34 15.45 -5.43 -1.77
C ILE A 34 16.32 -4.16 -1.68
N PHE A 35 15.70 -2.98 -1.72
CA PHE A 35 16.45 -1.72 -1.61
C PHE A 35 17.13 -1.55 -0.25
N ALA A 36 16.49 -2.03 0.83
CA ALA A 36 17.12 -2.08 2.14
C ALA A 36 18.34 -3.03 2.14
N GLY A 37 18.23 -4.20 1.50
CA GLY A 37 19.36 -5.13 1.36
C GLY A 37 20.54 -4.54 0.60
N ILE A 38 20.28 -3.83 -0.51
CA ILE A 38 21.30 -3.10 -1.28
C ILE A 38 21.96 -2.01 -0.44
N PHE A 39 21.18 -1.24 0.31
CA PHE A 39 21.74 -0.27 1.24
C PHE A 39 22.67 -0.93 2.28
N LEU A 40 22.23 -2.05 2.86
CA LEU A 40 23.01 -2.80 3.86
C LEU A 40 24.26 -3.47 3.27
N SER A 41 24.35 -3.67 1.95
CA SER A 41 25.57 -4.14 1.28
C SER A 41 26.60 -3.02 1.05
N GLY A 42 26.31 -1.78 1.47
CA GLY A 42 27.20 -0.63 1.33
C GLY A 42 26.96 0.21 0.08
N GLU A 43 25.99 -0.16 -0.76
CA GLU A 43 25.65 0.58 -1.98
C GLU A 43 24.79 1.81 -1.64
N GLY A 44 25.43 3.00 -1.63
CA GLY A 44 24.82 4.23 -1.14
C GLY A 44 23.54 4.67 -1.88
N TRP A 45 23.39 4.29 -3.15
CA TRP A 45 22.18 4.60 -3.92
C TRP A 45 20.93 3.86 -3.42
N GLY A 46 21.11 2.67 -2.81
CA GLY A 46 20.02 1.88 -2.25
C GLY A 46 19.23 2.64 -1.19
N ARG A 47 19.93 3.43 -0.36
CA ARG A 47 19.31 4.29 0.65
C ARG A 47 18.42 5.36 0.03
N THR A 48 18.90 6.02 -1.03
CA THR A 48 18.17 7.09 -1.72
C THR A 48 16.91 6.54 -2.38
N VAL A 49 17.02 5.42 -3.11
CA VAL A 49 15.89 4.78 -3.77
C VAL A 49 14.88 4.26 -2.75
N HIS A 50 15.33 3.58 -1.69
CA HIS A 50 14.47 3.13 -0.60
C HIS A 50 13.68 4.30 0.01
N ARG A 51 14.34 5.41 0.33
CA ARG A 51 13.68 6.58 0.93
C ARG A 51 12.64 7.21 -0.01
N ILE A 52 12.99 7.46 -1.27
CA ILE A 52 12.10 8.11 -2.24
C ILE A 52 10.87 7.22 -2.50
N THR A 53 11.10 5.94 -2.72
CA THR A 53 10.01 4.99 -2.99
C THR A 53 9.13 4.74 -1.77
N ALA A 54 9.69 4.72 -0.56
CA ALA A 54 8.90 4.65 0.67
C ALA A 54 7.98 5.87 0.85
N PHE A 55 8.47 7.09 0.60
CA PHE A 55 7.65 8.30 0.66
C PHE A 55 6.51 8.26 -0.38
N GLY A 56 6.84 7.90 -1.63
CA GLY A 56 5.84 7.75 -2.70
C GLY A 56 4.79 6.69 -2.35
N LEU A 57 5.21 5.55 -1.80
CA LEU A 57 4.33 4.47 -1.38
C LEU A 57 3.36 4.92 -0.28
N VAL A 58 3.85 5.64 0.74
CA VAL A 58 3.00 6.23 1.80
C VAL A 58 1.97 7.19 1.20
N ALA A 59 2.44 8.15 0.39
CA ALA A 59 1.57 9.18 -0.18
C ALA A 59 0.47 8.58 -1.07
N MET A 60 0.85 7.68 -1.99
CA MET A 60 -0.08 7.00 -2.88
C MET A 60 -1.09 6.14 -2.11
N THR A 61 -0.63 5.40 -1.10
CA THR A 61 -1.52 4.52 -0.32
C THR A 61 -2.55 5.32 0.47
N LEU A 62 -2.13 6.42 1.13
CA LEU A 62 -3.06 7.29 1.86
C LEU A 62 -4.05 7.98 0.92
N ALA A 63 -3.58 8.54 -0.20
CA ALA A 63 -4.45 9.15 -1.20
C ALA A 63 -5.46 8.13 -1.74
N ALA A 64 -5.01 6.93 -2.09
CA ALA A 64 -5.89 5.86 -2.53
C ALA A 64 -6.88 5.41 -1.45
N GLY A 65 -6.46 5.37 -0.18
CA GLY A 65 -7.34 5.10 0.95
C GLY A 65 -8.47 6.14 1.09
N ILE A 66 -8.14 7.42 0.97
CA ILE A 66 -9.12 8.52 1.01
C ILE A 66 -10.08 8.42 -0.18
N VAL A 67 -9.57 8.19 -1.39
CA VAL A 67 -10.39 8.00 -2.59
C VAL A 67 -11.30 6.78 -2.45
N ALA A 68 -10.77 5.67 -1.91
CA ALA A 68 -11.55 4.46 -1.66
C ALA A 68 -12.67 4.70 -0.64
N LEU A 69 -12.45 5.51 0.40
CA LEU A 69 -13.51 5.88 1.34
C LEU A 69 -14.63 6.64 0.62
N ALA A 70 -14.30 7.60 -0.25
CA ALA A 70 -15.32 8.34 -1.00
C ALA A 70 -16.06 7.45 -2.03
N ALA A 71 -15.32 6.61 -2.75
CA ALA A 71 -15.84 5.82 -3.87
C ALA A 71 -16.56 4.54 -3.44
N LEU A 72 -16.14 3.91 -2.34
CA LEU A 72 -16.57 2.57 -1.93
C LEU A 72 -17.35 2.53 -0.60
N ALA A 73 -17.60 3.67 0.05
CA ALA A 73 -18.27 3.71 1.37
C ALA A 73 -19.71 3.18 1.36
N ARG A 74 -20.37 3.11 0.20
CA ARG A 74 -21.79 2.75 0.10
C ARG A 74 -22.06 1.26 0.32
N THR A 75 -21.05 0.41 0.23
CA THR A 75 -21.19 -1.04 0.47
C THR A 75 -20.32 -1.47 1.63
N ASP A 76 -20.75 -2.49 2.38
CA ASP A 76 -19.97 -3.00 3.51
C ASP A 76 -18.61 -3.56 3.08
N VAL A 77 -18.57 -4.25 1.95
CA VAL A 77 -17.33 -4.82 1.39
C VAL A 77 -16.38 -3.69 0.97
N GLY A 78 -16.90 -2.69 0.26
CA GLY A 78 -16.15 -1.52 -0.18
C GLY A 78 -15.61 -0.69 0.97
N ARG A 79 -16.43 -0.41 1.98
CA ARG A 79 -16.04 0.28 3.21
C ARG A 79 -14.95 -0.47 3.97
N ARG A 80 -15.07 -1.81 4.12
CA ARG A 80 -14.04 -2.64 4.76
C ARG A 80 -12.72 -2.59 4.00
N PHE A 81 -12.76 -2.65 2.67
CA PHE A 81 -11.56 -2.51 1.85
C PHE A 81 -10.90 -1.14 2.02
N ALA A 82 -11.68 -0.06 1.93
CA ALA A 82 -11.19 1.30 2.10
C ALA A 82 -10.54 1.51 3.48
N LEU A 83 -11.19 1.04 4.56
CA LEU A 83 -10.65 1.10 5.91
C LEU A 83 -9.34 0.32 6.06
N ARG A 84 -9.24 -0.87 5.45
CA ARG A 84 -7.98 -1.64 5.42
C ARG A 84 -6.89 -0.88 4.69
N LEU A 85 -7.21 -0.21 3.57
CA LEU A 85 -6.24 0.56 2.79
C LEU A 85 -5.73 1.79 3.57
N VAL A 86 -6.62 2.49 4.29
CA VAL A 86 -6.23 3.59 5.19
C VAL A 86 -5.36 3.08 6.33
N ALA A 87 -5.79 2.01 7.02
CA ALA A 87 -5.00 1.42 8.11
C ALA A 87 -3.62 0.97 7.64
N PHE A 88 -3.53 0.40 6.43
CA PHE A 88 -2.27 0.03 5.81
C PHE A 88 -1.39 1.25 5.53
N GLY A 89 -1.95 2.32 4.97
CA GLY A 89 -1.25 3.60 4.78
C GLY A 89 -0.70 4.17 6.08
N LEU A 90 -1.48 4.14 7.17
CA LEU A 90 -1.01 4.55 8.50
C LEU A 90 0.12 3.64 9.02
N GLY A 91 0.03 2.33 8.80
CA GLY A 91 1.10 1.40 9.10
C GLY A 91 2.41 1.73 8.35
N LEU A 92 2.31 2.11 7.07
CA LEU A 92 3.45 2.58 6.28
C LEU A 92 4.04 3.89 6.83
N VAL A 93 3.22 4.82 7.32
CA VAL A 93 3.70 6.05 7.99
C VAL A 93 4.52 5.69 9.22
N VAL A 94 4.00 4.81 10.08
CA VAL A 94 4.73 4.35 11.28
C VAL A 94 6.05 3.70 10.88
N GLN A 95 6.03 2.82 9.88
CA GLN A 95 7.23 2.17 9.35
C GLN A 95 8.26 3.17 8.83
N MET A 96 7.81 4.20 8.10
CA MET A 96 8.67 5.28 7.59
C MET A 96 9.29 6.08 8.73
N VAL A 97 8.52 6.45 9.75
CA VAL A 97 9.02 7.16 10.95
C VAL A 97 10.07 6.34 11.67
N LEU A 98 9.82 5.04 11.91
CA LEU A 98 10.81 4.14 12.52
C LEU A 98 12.09 4.04 11.68
N GLY A 99 11.97 4.01 10.35
CA GLY A 99 13.12 4.00 9.44
C GLY A 99 13.94 5.29 9.51
N MET A 100 13.28 6.45 9.57
CA MET A 100 13.94 7.75 9.71
C MET A 100 14.65 7.88 11.06
N LEU A 101 14.00 7.50 12.16
CA LEU A 101 14.61 7.52 13.49
C LEU A 101 15.81 6.57 13.57
N SER A 102 15.69 5.36 13.01
CA SER A 102 16.80 4.40 12.94
C SER A 102 17.99 4.97 12.16
N ALA A 103 17.70 5.65 11.05
CA ALA A 103 18.73 6.32 10.25
C ALA A 103 19.38 7.52 10.94
N GLY A 104 18.73 8.08 11.97
CA GLY A 104 19.26 9.12 12.86
C GLY A 104 20.11 8.57 14.02
N GLY A 105 20.27 7.26 14.15
CA GLY A 105 21.09 6.61 15.18
C GLY A 105 20.29 5.87 16.26
N GLU A 106 18.95 5.93 16.23
CA GLU A 106 18.11 5.21 17.19
C GLU A 106 18.16 3.70 16.95
N ARG A 107 18.12 2.92 18.03
CA ARG A 107 18.14 1.44 17.97
C ARG A 107 16.74 0.87 17.73
N LEU A 108 16.08 1.27 16.65
CA LEU A 108 14.69 0.89 16.33
C LEU A 108 14.54 -0.14 15.20
N LEU A 109 15.67 -0.63 14.63
CA LEU A 109 15.64 -1.65 13.57
C LEU A 109 14.94 -2.95 13.98
N TRP A 110 15.02 -3.32 15.26
CA TRP A 110 14.33 -4.50 15.81
C TRP A 110 12.80 -4.37 15.73
N LEU A 111 12.25 -3.16 15.63
CA LEU A 111 10.84 -2.91 15.42
C LEU A 111 10.54 -2.65 13.94
N HIS A 112 11.38 -1.88 13.25
CA HIS A 112 11.23 -1.57 11.83
C HIS A 112 11.22 -2.83 10.96
N ILE A 113 12.13 -3.79 11.19
CA ILE A 113 12.21 -4.99 10.34
C ILE A 113 10.95 -5.88 10.49
N PRO A 114 10.53 -6.28 11.70
CA PRO A 114 9.32 -7.11 11.85
C PRO A 114 8.05 -6.39 11.39
N LEU A 115 7.92 -5.07 11.63
CA LEU A 115 6.78 -4.31 11.14
C LEU A 115 6.76 -4.28 9.60
N GLY A 116 7.92 -4.14 8.95
CA GLY A 116 8.03 -4.25 7.49
C GLY A 116 7.53 -5.59 6.96
N VAL A 117 7.89 -6.71 7.61
CA VAL A 117 7.39 -8.05 7.26
C VAL A 117 5.88 -8.15 7.45
N ALA A 118 5.34 -7.65 8.57
CA ALA A 118 3.91 -7.62 8.82
C ALA A 118 3.15 -6.83 7.74
N LEU A 119 3.73 -5.71 7.28
CA LEU A 119 3.16 -4.88 6.20
C LEU A 119 3.19 -5.59 4.84
N VAL A 120 4.18 -6.44 4.54
CA VAL A 120 4.13 -7.30 3.35
C VAL A 120 2.92 -8.24 3.42
N GLY A 121 2.69 -8.88 4.57
CA GLY A 121 1.51 -9.74 4.78
C GLY A 121 0.19 -8.97 4.67
N ALA A 122 0.12 -7.76 5.23
CA ALA A 122 -1.04 -6.89 5.13
C ALA A 122 -1.33 -6.48 3.67
N ALA A 123 -0.29 -6.21 2.87
CA ALA A 123 -0.43 -5.88 1.46
C ALA A 123 -0.97 -7.07 0.63
N ALA A 124 -0.52 -8.29 0.91
CA ALA A 124 -1.08 -9.50 0.31
C ALA A 124 -2.57 -9.69 0.69
N GLY A 125 -2.92 -9.39 1.95
CA GLY A 125 -4.31 -9.38 2.42
C GLY A 125 -5.19 -8.33 1.72
N LEU A 126 -4.64 -7.15 1.42
CA LEU A 126 -5.30 -6.12 0.62
C LEU A 126 -5.55 -6.59 -0.81
N GLU A 127 -4.58 -7.26 -1.44
CA GLU A 127 -4.77 -7.83 -2.78
C GLU A 127 -5.90 -8.87 -2.78
N GLY A 128 -5.92 -9.77 -1.80
CA GLY A 128 -7.00 -10.73 -1.61
C GLY A 128 -8.36 -10.05 -1.44
N ALA A 129 -8.43 -8.99 -0.63
CA ALA A 129 -9.63 -8.21 -0.42
C ALA A 129 -10.10 -7.48 -1.69
N ALA A 130 -9.18 -6.92 -2.48
CA ALA A 130 -9.51 -6.25 -3.72
C ALA A 130 -10.13 -7.20 -4.77
N ARG A 131 -9.70 -8.47 -4.80
CA ARG A 131 -10.33 -9.49 -5.67
C ARG A 131 -11.77 -9.78 -5.27
N THR A 132 -12.16 -9.60 -4.00
CA THR A 132 -13.56 -9.76 -3.57
C THR A 132 -14.46 -8.63 -4.05
N LEU A 133 -13.92 -7.45 -4.39
CA LEU A 133 -14.69 -6.37 -5.01
C LEU A 133 -15.10 -6.68 -6.46
N ARG A 134 -14.46 -7.68 -7.10
CA ARG A 134 -14.75 -8.11 -8.48
C ARG A 134 -15.84 -9.17 -8.57
N ARG A 135 -16.27 -9.74 -7.44
CA ARG A 135 -17.27 -10.81 -7.37
C ARG A 135 -18.61 -10.23 -6.96
#